data_AF-A0A4R1JXS7-F1
#
_entry.id   AF-A0A4R1JXS7-F1
#
_cell.length_a   1.000
_cell.length_b   1.000
_cell.length_c   1.000
_cell.angle_alpha   90.00
_cell.angle_beta   90.00
_cell.angle_gamma   90.00
#
_symmetry.space_group_name_H-M   'P 1'
#
loop_
_entity.id
_entity.type
_entity.pdbx_description
1 polymer ?
#
loop_
_entity_poly.entity_id
_entity_poly.type
_entity_poly.pdbx_seq_one_letter_code
_entity_poly.pdbx_strand_id
1 'polypeptide(L)'
;MAIQSLKTIRSWFRTGLKPTQLQFWDTWDSFRHKSEKIPAKDIEGIDTLFGDKIIPSGQFLIFKVDPNTADELEIGDSVIGYCENNFLCEATYYGGDTSLMSSFSKANNSVGRIISFNPNDQYYGELITYELNDEVLLRSLSCGVYNGIYIVYKRPGESDFSRGWFNGTYPKTSITWLDLPSGTIIKLIDTIGGLDDSEEFIISK
;
A
#
# COMPACT_ATOMS: atom_id res chain seq x y z
N MET A 1 44.01 20.33 -24.85
CA MET A 1 43.80 21.41 -25.83
C MET A 1 43.12 22.55 -25.10
N ALA A 2 43.52 23.80 -25.35
CA ALA A 2 43.11 24.93 -24.52
C ALA A 2 41.72 25.41 -24.94
N ILE A 3 40.75 25.38 -24.02
CA ILE A 3 39.44 25.99 -24.24
C ILE A 3 39.65 27.51 -24.33
N GLN A 4 39.39 28.08 -25.50
CA GLN A 4 39.49 29.51 -25.74
C GLN A 4 38.17 30.20 -25.47
N SER A 5 38.24 31.37 -24.81
CA SER A 5 37.05 32.18 -24.60
C SER A 5 36.48 32.71 -25.92
N LEU A 6 35.17 32.89 -25.99
CA LEU A 6 34.47 33.47 -27.14
C LEU A 6 35.05 34.85 -27.54
N LYS A 7 35.51 35.63 -26.56
CA LYS A 7 36.15 36.93 -26.78
C LYS A 7 37.50 36.79 -27.49
N THR A 8 38.29 35.79 -27.10
CA THR A 8 39.58 35.47 -27.73
C THR A 8 39.37 35.02 -29.17
N ILE A 9 38.43 34.09 -29.39
CA ILE A 9 38.07 33.58 -30.73
C ILE A 9 37.64 34.75 -31.63
N ARG A 10 36.73 35.63 -31.15
CA ARG A 10 36.28 36.80 -31.92
C ARG A 10 37.42 37.74 -32.33
N SER A 11 38.51 37.82 -31.55
CA SER A 11 39.65 38.67 -31.89
C SER A 11 40.45 38.17 -33.11
N TRP A 12 40.39 36.86 -33.39
CA TRP A 12 41.11 36.21 -34.49
C TRP A 12 40.39 36.34 -35.84
N PHE A 13 39.08 36.57 -35.83
CA PHE A 13 38.23 36.68 -37.03
C PHE A 13 37.79 38.12 -37.33
N ARG A 14 38.59 39.13 -36.97
CA ARG A 14 38.31 40.53 -37.33
C ARG A 14 38.65 40.80 -38.79
N THR A 15 37.99 41.79 -39.40
CA THR A 15 38.24 42.21 -40.78
C THR A 15 39.73 42.49 -41.00
N GLY A 16 40.31 41.86 -42.02
CA GLY A 16 41.72 41.99 -42.37
C GLY A 16 42.68 41.10 -41.58
N LEU A 17 42.20 40.32 -40.60
CA LEU A 17 42.98 39.32 -39.89
C LEU A 17 42.66 37.92 -40.40
N LYS A 18 43.71 37.10 -40.58
CA LYS A 18 43.59 35.68 -40.89
C LYS A 18 44.11 34.88 -39.68
N PRO A 19 43.29 34.01 -39.07
CA PRO A 19 43.75 33.17 -37.97
C PRO A 19 44.84 32.21 -38.44
N THR A 20 45.75 31.85 -37.53
CA THR A 20 46.69 30.76 -37.75
C THR A 20 45.96 29.42 -37.73
N GLN A 21 46.58 28.35 -38.25
CA GLN A 21 45.99 27.01 -38.22
C GLN A 21 45.62 26.57 -36.78
N LEU A 22 46.49 26.89 -35.82
CA LEU A 22 46.25 26.57 -34.41
C LEU A 22 45.04 27.34 -33.86
N GLN A 23 44.93 28.64 -34.15
CA GLN A 23 43.77 29.46 -33.75
C GLN A 23 42.46 28.97 -34.39
N PHE A 24 42.55 28.47 -35.62
CA PHE A 24 41.40 27.90 -36.32
C PHE A 24 40.94 26.58 -35.68
N TRP A 25 41.87 25.68 -35.33
CA TRP A 25 41.54 24.43 -34.63
C TRP A 25 41.01 24.68 -33.22
N ASP A 26 41.66 25.57 -32.46
CA ASP A 26 41.20 25.99 -31.14
C ASP A 26 39.77 26.56 -31.16
N THR A 27 39.33 27.13 -32.30
CA THR A 27 37.95 27.60 -32.45
C THR A 27 36.98 26.43 -32.44
N TRP A 28 37.25 25.39 -33.24
CA TRP A 28 36.38 24.21 -33.33
C TRP A 28 36.40 23.38 -32.06
N ASP A 29 37.56 23.24 -31.42
CA ASP A 29 37.70 22.50 -30.16
C ASP A 29 37.00 23.20 -28.97
N SER A 30 36.78 24.51 -29.05
CA SER A 30 36.01 25.28 -28.06
C SER A 30 34.49 25.09 -28.17
N PHE A 31 33.97 24.51 -29.27
CA PHE A 31 32.54 24.27 -29.45
C PHE A 31 32.24 22.76 -29.46
N ARG A 32 31.15 22.37 -28.80
CA ARG A 32 30.64 20.99 -28.82
C ARG A 32 29.93 20.71 -30.14
N HIS A 33 30.20 19.55 -30.76
CA HIS A 33 29.41 19.08 -31.89
C HIS A 33 28.04 18.53 -31.44
N LYS A 34 27.02 18.59 -32.30
CA LYS A 34 25.64 18.13 -31.98
C LYS A 34 25.54 16.64 -31.62
N SER A 35 26.50 15.84 -32.07
CA SER A 35 26.57 14.40 -31.75
C SER A 35 27.24 14.10 -30.42
N GLU A 36 27.85 15.10 -29.77
CA GLU A 36 28.47 14.93 -28.47
C GLU A 36 27.45 15.07 -27.35
N LYS A 37 27.55 14.20 -26.35
CA LYS A 37 26.67 14.23 -25.18
C LYS A 37 27.09 15.37 -24.25
N ILE A 38 26.09 16.06 -23.70
CA ILE A 38 26.28 17.11 -22.69
C ILE A 38 26.10 16.46 -21.30
N PRO A 39 27.10 16.52 -20.41
CA PRO A 39 26.94 16.07 -19.03
C PRO A 39 25.89 16.92 -18.30
N ALA A 40 24.99 16.28 -17.55
CA ALA A 40 23.92 16.98 -16.81
C ALA A 40 24.45 18.10 -15.89
N LYS A 41 25.61 17.87 -15.25
CA LYS A 41 26.30 18.85 -14.39
C LYS A 41 26.69 20.18 -15.07
N ASP A 42 26.80 20.18 -16.40
CA ASP A 42 27.21 21.37 -17.17
C ASP A 42 25.99 22.17 -17.67
N ILE A 43 24.77 21.70 -17.38
CA ILE A 43 23.51 22.33 -17.76
C ILE A 43 22.98 23.13 -16.58
N GLU A 44 23.17 24.45 -16.63
CA GLU A 44 22.63 25.36 -15.62
C GLU A 44 21.09 25.32 -15.62
N GLY A 45 20.49 25.20 -14.43
CA GLY A 45 19.04 25.09 -14.27
C GLY A 45 18.47 23.69 -14.50
N ILE A 46 19.29 22.66 -14.76
CA ILE A 46 18.80 21.28 -14.86
C ILE A 46 18.10 20.81 -13.59
N ASP A 47 18.58 21.26 -12.43
CA ASP A 47 17.99 20.96 -11.12
C ASP A 47 16.59 21.59 -10.97
N THR A 48 16.33 22.71 -11.65
CA THR A 48 15.00 23.36 -11.62
C THR A 48 13.95 22.64 -12.47
N LEU A 49 14.38 21.76 -13.38
CA LEU A 49 13.48 20.89 -14.15
C LEU A 49 12.97 19.74 -13.28
N PHE A 50 13.77 19.31 -12.30
CA PHE A 50 13.36 18.40 -11.24
C PHE A 50 12.78 19.22 -10.09
N GLY A 51 11.67 19.93 -10.34
CA GLY A 51 10.93 20.63 -9.29
C GLY A 51 10.46 19.67 -8.18
N ASP A 52 9.91 20.24 -7.11
CA ASP A 52 9.22 19.46 -6.08
C ASP A 52 8.31 18.43 -6.74
N LYS A 53 8.35 17.18 -6.28
CA LYS A 53 7.46 16.12 -6.75
C LYS A 53 6.05 16.39 -6.22
N ILE A 54 5.40 17.40 -6.79
CA ILE A 54 4.02 17.78 -6.50
C ILE A 54 3.15 16.79 -7.26
N ILE A 55 2.36 16.03 -6.52
CA ILE A 55 1.41 15.08 -7.06
C ILE A 55 0.06 15.80 -7.12
N PRO A 56 -0.48 16.06 -8.31
CA PRO A 56 -1.81 16.63 -8.47
C PRO A 56 -2.88 15.81 -7.74
N SER A 57 -3.97 16.47 -7.34
CA SER A 57 -5.13 15.77 -6.77
C SER A 57 -5.62 14.67 -7.73
N GLY A 58 -5.82 13.46 -7.21
CA GLY A 58 -6.23 12.29 -8.00
C GLY A 58 -5.07 11.51 -8.64
N GLN A 59 -3.82 11.88 -8.39
CA GLN A 59 -2.64 11.07 -8.73
C GLN A 59 -2.02 10.43 -7.48
N PHE A 60 -1.28 9.33 -7.69
CA PHE A 60 -0.65 8.54 -6.63
C PHE A 60 0.84 8.38 -6.88
N LEU A 61 1.62 8.28 -5.79
CA LEU A 61 2.91 7.60 -5.84
C LEU A 61 2.65 6.10 -5.92
N ILE A 62 3.24 5.46 -6.92
CA ILE A 62 3.17 4.01 -7.10
C ILE A 62 4.54 3.42 -6.76
N PHE A 63 4.55 2.43 -5.89
CA PHE A 63 5.71 1.67 -5.48
C PHE A 63 5.51 0.22 -5.93
N LYS A 64 6.43 -0.23 -6.78
CA LYS A 64 6.44 -1.59 -7.29
C LYS A 64 6.86 -2.56 -6.20
N VAL A 65 6.09 -3.63 -6.08
CA VAL A 65 6.34 -4.75 -5.19
C VAL A 65 6.55 -5.98 -6.06
N ASP A 66 7.64 -6.74 -5.85
CA ASP A 66 7.89 -7.96 -6.61
C ASP A 66 6.67 -8.90 -6.54
N PRO A 67 6.16 -9.43 -7.68
CA PRO A 67 6.79 -9.50 -9.01
C PRO A 67 6.32 -8.43 -10.02
N ASN A 68 5.69 -7.34 -9.57
CA ASN A 68 5.15 -6.31 -10.46
C ASN A 68 6.28 -5.52 -11.13
N THR A 69 6.28 -5.47 -12.47
CA THR A 69 7.38 -4.90 -13.27
C THR A 69 6.93 -3.95 -14.38
N ALA A 70 5.62 -3.76 -14.59
CA ALA A 70 5.14 -2.91 -15.67
C ALA A 70 5.30 -1.41 -15.33
N ASP A 71 5.41 -0.55 -16.34
CA ASP A 71 5.48 0.91 -16.16
C ASP A 71 4.11 1.57 -15.85
N GLU A 72 3.11 0.77 -15.48
CA GLU A 72 1.73 1.18 -15.19
C GLU A 72 1.25 0.62 -13.84
N LEU A 73 0.13 1.09 -13.30
CA LEU A 73 -0.40 0.60 -12.02
C LEU A 73 -0.90 -0.85 -12.14
N GLU A 74 -0.37 -1.75 -11.31
CA GLU A 74 -0.73 -3.17 -11.29
C GLU A 74 -1.36 -3.57 -9.94
N ILE A 75 -2.23 -4.58 -9.95
CA ILE A 75 -2.82 -5.14 -8.73
C ILE A 75 -1.68 -5.63 -7.82
N GLY A 76 -1.75 -5.26 -6.54
CA GLY A 76 -0.70 -5.55 -5.55
C GLY A 76 0.33 -4.43 -5.39
N ASP A 77 0.36 -3.43 -6.27
CA ASP A 77 1.25 -2.28 -6.10
C ASP A 77 0.90 -1.50 -4.83
N SER A 78 1.94 -1.00 -4.17
CA SER A 78 1.77 -0.16 -2.99
C SER A 78 1.67 1.31 -3.43
N VAL A 79 0.71 2.04 -2.86
CA VAL A 79 0.43 3.42 -3.28
C VAL A 79 0.32 4.38 -2.09
N ILE A 80 0.69 5.64 -2.35
CA ILE A 80 0.51 6.77 -1.43
C ILE A 80 -0.14 7.92 -2.19
N GLY A 81 -1.18 8.53 -1.62
CA GLY A 81 -1.88 9.64 -2.27
C GLY A 81 -3.21 9.97 -1.62
N TYR A 82 -4.06 10.71 -2.33
CA TYR A 82 -5.42 11.02 -1.87
C TYR A 82 -6.45 10.32 -2.74
N CYS A 83 -7.42 9.67 -2.11
CA CYS A 83 -8.57 9.06 -2.75
C CYS A 83 -9.84 9.40 -1.95
N GLU A 84 -10.89 9.90 -2.60
CA GLU A 84 -12.16 10.28 -1.95
C GLU A 84 -11.98 11.16 -0.69
N ASN A 85 -11.11 12.17 -0.77
CA ASN A 85 -10.73 13.08 0.32
C ASN A 85 -10.01 12.45 1.52
N ASN A 86 -9.64 11.18 1.43
CA ASN A 86 -8.86 10.47 2.45
C ASN A 86 -7.42 10.31 1.99
N PHE A 87 -6.48 10.49 2.92
CA PHE A 87 -5.06 10.28 2.66
C PHE A 87 -4.72 8.79 2.84
N LEU A 88 -4.18 8.18 1.80
CA LEU A 88 -3.62 6.83 1.79
C LEU A 88 -2.15 6.92 2.17
N CYS A 89 -1.82 6.64 3.43
CA CYS A 89 -0.44 6.63 3.90
C CYS A 89 0.29 5.30 3.61
N GLU A 90 -0.46 4.21 3.47
CA GLU A 90 0.03 2.87 3.12
C GLU A 90 -1.17 2.06 2.59
N ALA A 91 -1.34 2.03 1.27
CA ALA A 91 -2.44 1.29 0.64
C ALA A 91 -1.92 0.36 -0.46
N THR A 92 -2.70 -0.67 -0.77
CA THR A 92 -2.41 -1.63 -1.84
C THR A 92 -3.50 -1.49 -2.90
N TYR A 93 -3.14 -1.37 -4.17
CA TYR A 93 -4.13 -1.37 -5.24
C TYR A 93 -4.66 -2.78 -5.49
N TYR A 94 -5.97 -2.98 -5.31
CA TYR A 94 -6.65 -4.26 -5.51
C TYR A 94 -7.35 -4.37 -6.87
N GLY A 95 -7.18 -3.37 -7.75
CA GLY A 95 -7.84 -3.32 -9.05
C GLY A 95 -9.13 -2.50 -9.04
N GLY A 96 -9.53 -2.00 -10.21
CA GLY A 96 -10.75 -1.19 -10.38
C GLY A 96 -10.48 0.28 -10.66
N ASP A 97 -11.49 1.12 -10.41
CA ASP A 97 -11.42 2.56 -10.65
C ASP A 97 -10.54 3.25 -9.59
N THR A 98 -9.47 3.92 -10.02
CA THR A 98 -8.51 4.64 -9.14
C THR A 98 -9.11 5.87 -8.47
N SER A 99 -10.37 6.22 -8.78
CA SER A 99 -11.12 7.30 -8.12
C SER A 99 -11.86 6.83 -6.87
N LEU A 100 -11.97 5.51 -6.66
CA LEU A 100 -12.74 4.89 -5.58
C LEU A 100 -11.84 4.28 -4.51
N MET A 101 -12.15 4.53 -3.24
CA MET A 101 -11.43 3.95 -2.10
C MET A 101 -11.45 2.42 -2.10
N SER A 102 -12.51 1.81 -2.65
CA SER A 102 -12.67 0.36 -2.74
C SER A 102 -11.60 -0.33 -3.59
N SER A 103 -10.91 0.42 -4.45
CA SER A 103 -9.81 -0.09 -5.28
C SER A 103 -8.47 -0.12 -4.53
N PHE A 104 -8.37 0.53 -3.37
CA PHE A 104 -7.13 0.66 -2.57
C PHE A 104 -7.24 0.12 -1.15
N SER A 105 -8.47 -0.01 -0.68
CA SER A 105 -8.79 -0.77 0.52
C SER A 105 -9.18 -2.17 0.07
N LYS A 106 -8.65 -3.19 0.74
CA LYS A 106 -9.22 -4.54 0.61
C LYS A 106 -10.68 -4.37 1.06
N ALA A 107 -11.64 -4.63 0.18
CA ALA A 107 -13.02 -4.76 0.60
C ALA A 107 -12.98 -5.72 1.79
N ASN A 108 -13.39 -5.27 2.97
CA ASN A 108 -13.40 -6.12 4.16
C ASN A 108 -14.58 -7.08 4.03
N ASN A 109 -14.50 -7.92 3.01
CA ASN A 109 -15.45 -8.95 2.65
C ASN A 109 -15.35 -10.12 3.63
N SER A 110 -14.54 -9.99 4.67
CA SER A 110 -14.57 -10.90 5.80
C SER A 110 -15.77 -10.59 6.68
N VAL A 111 -16.26 -11.62 7.36
CA VAL A 111 -17.34 -11.51 8.36
C VAL A 111 -17.00 -10.54 9.50
N GLY A 112 -15.71 -10.27 9.73
CA GLY A 112 -15.21 -9.48 10.85
C GLY A 112 -13.82 -9.92 11.30
N ARG A 113 -13.44 -9.59 12.52
CA ARG A 113 -12.18 -10.02 13.14
C ARG A 113 -12.30 -10.21 14.65
N ILE A 114 -11.45 -11.07 15.18
CA ILE A 114 -11.27 -11.24 16.62
C ILE A 114 -10.22 -10.25 17.10
N ILE A 115 -10.57 -9.42 18.09
CA ILE A 115 -9.69 -8.35 18.60
C ILE A 115 -8.82 -8.88 19.74
N SER A 116 -9.43 -9.59 20.69
CA SER A 116 -8.70 -10.04 21.89
C SER A 116 -9.40 -11.21 22.58
N PHE A 117 -8.61 -11.93 23.37
CA PHE A 117 -9.05 -13.00 24.27
C PHE A 117 -8.61 -12.67 25.70
N ASN A 118 -9.54 -12.76 26.64
CA ASN A 118 -9.31 -12.59 28.07
C ASN A 118 -9.67 -13.90 28.79
N PRO A 119 -8.70 -14.64 29.36
CA PRO A 119 -8.97 -15.90 30.05
C PRO A 119 -9.58 -15.72 31.46
N ASN A 120 -9.51 -14.52 32.04
CA ASN A 120 -9.85 -14.27 33.44
C ASN A 120 -10.82 -13.09 33.59
N ASP A 121 -11.85 -13.02 32.75
CA ASP A 121 -12.91 -12.04 32.92
C ASP A 121 -13.71 -12.33 34.20
N GLN A 122 -13.84 -11.31 35.05
CA GLN A 122 -14.46 -11.41 36.37
C GLN A 122 -15.92 -11.87 36.36
N TYR A 123 -16.63 -11.72 35.23
CA TYR A 123 -18.04 -12.10 35.09
C TYR A 123 -18.23 -13.33 34.22
N TYR A 124 -17.41 -13.48 33.18
CA TYR A 124 -17.64 -14.47 32.13
C TYR A 124 -16.59 -15.57 32.04
N GLY A 125 -15.49 -15.51 32.81
CA GLY A 125 -14.38 -16.44 32.71
C GLY A 125 -13.57 -16.19 31.44
N GLU A 126 -13.76 -17.04 30.43
CA GLU A 126 -13.11 -16.88 29.13
C GLU A 126 -13.97 -16.02 28.21
N LEU A 127 -13.43 -14.87 27.79
CA LEU A 127 -14.12 -13.85 27.02
C LEU A 127 -13.35 -13.47 25.75
N ILE A 128 -14.04 -13.41 24.63
CA ILE A 128 -13.53 -12.87 23.37
C ILE A 128 -14.17 -11.50 23.09
N THR A 129 -13.35 -10.55 22.64
CA THR A 129 -13.81 -9.30 22.03
C THR A 129 -13.60 -9.38 20.52
N TYR A 130 -14.60 -9.01 19.75
CA TYR A 130 -14.58 -9.12 18.29
C TYR A 130 -15.34 -7.97 17.62
N GLU A 131 -15.02 -7.73 16.36
CA GLU A 131 -15.64 -6.72 15.50
C GLU A 131 -16.24 -7.44 14.28
N LEU A 132 -17.39 -6.97 13.82
CA LEU A 132 -18.09 -7.55 12.67
C LEU A 132 -18.16 -6.53 11.53
N ASN A 133 -18.25 -7.03 10.30
CA ASN A 133 -18.68 -6.20 9.18
C ASN A 133 -20.08 -5.62 9.47
N ASP A 134 -20.33 -4.37 9.07
CA ASP A 134 -21.60 -3.67 9.34
C ASP A 134 -22.82 -4.43 8.81
N GLU A 135 -22.73 -5.05 7.63
CA GLU A 135 -23.82 -5.86 7.08
C GLU A 135 -24.14 -7.07 7.97
N VAL A 136 -23.09 -7.73 8.45
CA VAL A 136 -23.17 -8.89 9.33
C VAL A 136 -23.75 -8.51 10.69
N LEU A 137 -23.32 -7.38 11.24
CA LEU A 137 -23.83 -6.85 12.50
C LEU A 137 -25.33 -6.50 12.39
N LEU A 138 -25.72 -5.77 11.35
CA LEU A 138 -27.12 -5.41 11.09
C LEU A 138 -28.01 -6.65 10.88
N ARG A 139 -27.50 -7.66 10.16
CA ARG A 139 -28.20 -8.93 9.97
C ARG A 139 -28.36 -9.70 11.28
N SER A 140 -27.30 -9.80 12.07
CA SER A 140 -27.33 -10.42 13.41
C SER A 140 -28.33 -9.73 14.34
N LEU A 141 -28.45 -8.39 14.28
CA LEU A 141 -29.43 -7.67 15.09
C LEU A 141 -30.87 -7.86 14.61
N SER A 142 -31.11 -7.96 13.30
CA SER A 142 -32.46 -8.07 12.74
C SER A 142 -33.04 -9.49 12.78
N CYS A 143 -32.20 -10.53 12.71
CA CYS A 143 -32.63 -11.93 12.67
C CYS A 143 -32.48 -12.69 14.00
N GLY A 144 -32.21 -11.96 15.09
CA GLY A 144 -31.89 -12.50 16.42
C GLY A 144 -30.38 -12.56 16.63
N VAL A 145 -29.92 -12.03 17.78
CA VAL A 145 -28.49 -11.88 18.13
C VAL A 145 -27.78 -13.20 17.81
N TYR A 146 -26.77 -13.16 16.92
CA TYR A 146 -25.95 -14.29 16.43
C TYR A 146 -26.47 -15.07 15.22
N ASN A 147 -27.57 -14.67 14.62
CA ASN A 147 -28.02 -15.33 13.41
C ASN A 147 -27.11 -14.97 12.22
N GLY A 148 -26.45 -15.98 11.66
CA GLY A 148 -25.56 -15.84 10.51
C GLY A 148 -24.06 -15.72 10.83
N ILE A 149 -23.63 -15.97 12.06
CA ILE A 149 -22.22 -15.88 12.45
C ILE A 149 -21.90 -17.01 13.42
N TYR A 150 -20.80 -17.72 13.18
CA TYR A 150 -20.27 -18.71 14.11
C TYR A 150 -18.81 -18.43 14.45
N ILE A 151 -18.41 -18.85 15.64
CA ILE A 151 -17.00 -19.08 15.94
C ILE A 151 -16.70 -20.50 15.49
N VAL A 152 -15.61 -20.69 14.75
CA VAL A 152 -15.03 -22.01 14.54
C VAL A 152 -13.69 -22.09 15.22
N TYR A 153 -13.38 -23.26 15.76
CA TYR A 153 -12.17 -23.50 16.52
C TYR A 153 -11.52 -24.84 16.12
N LYS A 154 -10.20 -24.90 16.24
CA LYS A 154 -9.39 -26.09 15.98
C LYS A 154 -8.33 -26.20 17.07
N ARG A 155 -8.41 -27.26 17.88
CA ARG A 155 -7.47 -27.46 19.00
C ARG A 155 -6.12 -27.96 18.48
N PRO A 156 -5.04 -27.81 19.26
CA PRO A 156 -3.76 -28.41 18.92
C PRO A 156 -3.89 -29.92 18.67
N GLY A 157 -3.48 -30.37 17.49
CA GLY A 157 -3.56 -31.78 17.09
C GLY A 157 -4.85 -32.20 16.38
N GLU A 158 -5.86 -31.32 16.28
CA GLU A 158 -7.05 -31.57 15.47
C GLU A 158 -6.81 -31.17 14.00
N SER A 159 -7.35 -31.96 13.06
CA SER A 159 -7.29 -31.68 11.61
C SER A 159 -8.35 -30.68 11.16
N ASP A 160 -9.53 -30.73 11.78
CA ASP A 160 -10.75 -30.06 11.30
C ASP A 160 -11.27 -29.03 12.30
N PHE A 161 -11.95 -28.02 11.77
CA PHE A 161 -12.60 -26.99 12.58
C PHE A 161 -13.96 -27.46 13.11
N SER A 162 -14.19 -27.24 14.39
CA SER A 162 -15.49 -27.43 15.05
C SER A 162 -16.23 -26.10 15.19
N ARG A 163 -17.57 -26.15 15.20
CA ARG A 163 -18.43 -24.96 15.35
C ARG A 163 -18.77 -24.70 16.81
N GLY A 164 -18.65 -23.44 17.23
CA GLY A 164 -19.06 -22.91 18.52
C GLY A 164 -20.08 -21.79 18.32
N TRP A 165 -21.13 -21.81 19.14
CA TRP A 165 -22.10 -20.73 19.19
C TRP A 165 -21.54 -19.54 19.97
N PHE A 166 -22.14 -18.37 19.78
CA PHE A 166 -21.88 -17.20 20.63
C PHE A 166 -22.78 -17.24 21.87
N ASN A 167 -22.28 -16.65 22.96
CA ASN A 167 -23.04 -16.40 24.19
C ASN A 167 -22.55 -15.08 24.80
N GLY A 168 -23.36 -14.04 24.70
CA GLY A 168 -23.02 -12.72 25.22
C GLY A 168 -23.83 -11.63 24.55
N THR A 169 -23.21 -10.46 24.36
CA THR A 169 -23.72 -9.35 23.55
C THR A 169 -22.56 -8.72 22.81
N TYR A 170 -22.70 -8.48 21.50
CA TYR A 170 -21.69 -7.77 20.70
C TYR A 170 -21.21 -6.49 21.42
N PRO A 171 -19.89 -6.22 21.48
CA PRO A 171 -18.78 -6.90 20.79
C PRO A 171 -18.13 -8.06 21.59
N LYS A 172 -18.85 -8.66 22.54
CA LYS A 172 -18.28 -9.61 23.51
C LYS A 172 -19.04 -10.93 23.57
N THR A 173 -18.29 -12.02 23.64
CA THR A 173 -18.86 -13.36 23.86
C THR A 173 -18.02 -14.13 24.86
N SER A 174 -18.69 -14.78 25.81
CA SER A 174 -18.06 -15.82 26.61
C SER A 174 -17.83 -17.05 25.73
N ILE A 175 -16.80 -17.84 26.05
CA ILE A 175 -16.53 -19.14 25.41
C ILE A 175 -16.17 -20.22 26.45
N THR A 176 -16.42 -19.96 27.72
CA THR A 176 -15.98 -20.81 28.85
C THR A 176 -16.45 -22.26 28.75
N TRP A 177 -17.57 -22.55 28.07
CA TRP A 177 -18.06 -23.91 27.88
C TRP A 177 -17.38 -24.69 26.76
N LEU A 178 -16.57 -24.04 25.90
CA LEU A 178 -15.88 -24.68 24.78
C LEU A 178 -14.57 -25.37 25.21
N ASP A 179 -14.04 -25.00 26.39
CA ASP A 179 -12.78 -25.49 26.96
C ASP A 179 -11.65 -25.49 25.91
N LEU A 180 -11.20 -24.29 25.56
CA LEU A 180 -10.21 -24.10 24.50
C LEU A 180 -8.80 -23.99 25.10
N PRO A 181 -7.93 -25.00 24.94
CA PRO A 181 -6.56 -24.93 25.46
C PRO A 181 -5.71 -23.88 24.72
N SER A 182 -4.60 -23.48 25.33
CA SER A 182 -3.62 -22.60 24.67
C SER A 182 -3.12 -23.24 23.37
N GLY A 183 -2.96 -22.42 22.32
CA GLY A 183 -2.64 -22.88 20.97
C GLY A 183 -3.86 -23.28 20.13
N THR A 184 -5.08 -23.16 20.66
CA THR A 184 -6.30 -23.33 19.85
C THR A 184 -6.42 -22.19 18.85
N ILE A 185 -6.66 -22.54 17.59
CA ILE A 185 -6.93 -21.57 16.52
C ILE A 185 -8.44 -21.32 16.47
N ILE A 186 -8.85 -20.05 16.46
CA ILE A 186 -10.25 -19.64 16.33
C ILE A 186 -10.41 -18.64 15.18
N LYS A 187 -11.56 -18.65 14.51
CA LYS A 187 -11.95 -17.65 13.51
C LYS A 187 -13.46 -17.50 13.47
N LEU A 188 -13.92 -16.40 12.89
CA LEU A 188 -15.33 -16.13 12.64
C LEU A 188 -15.69 -16.58 11.22
N ILE A 189 -16.88 -17.12 11.05
CA ILE A 189 -17.42 -17.46 9.73
C ILE A 189 -18.79 -16.82 9.54
N ASP A 190 -19.08 -16.40 8.30
CA ASP A 190 -20.44 -16.06 7.88
C ASP A 190 -21.15 -17.35 7.45
N THR A 191 -22.33 -17.62 8.03
CA THR A 191 -23.13 -18.81 7.66
C THR A 191 -24.31 -18.50 6.75
N ILE A 192 -24.51 -17.23 6.38
CA ILE A 192 -25.68 -16.77 5.62
C ILE A 192 -25.28 -15.87 4.44
N GLY A 193 -24.37 -14.94 4.65
CA GLY A 193 -23.83 -14.06 3.62
C GLY A 193 -22.55 -14.65 3.06
N GLY A 194 -22.33 -14.53 1.76
CA GLY A 194 -21.13 -15.05 1.10
C GLY A 194 -19.85 -14.28 1.43
N LEU A 195 -19.73 -13.75 2.66
CA LEU A 195 -18.52 -13.12 3.17
C LEU A 195 -17.49 -14.18 3.55
N ASP A 196 -16.23 -13.83 3.36
CA ASP A 196 -15.08 -14.64 3.70
C ASP A 196 -14.95 -14.80 5.22
N ASP A 197 -14.26 -15.87 5.63
CA ASP A 197 -13.93 -16.08 7.05
C ASP A 197 -13.01 -14.96 7.57
N SER A 198 -13.05 -14.72 8.89
CA SER A 198 -12.05 -13.84 9.51
C SER A 198 -10.66 -14.45 9.48
N GLU A 199 -9.65 -13.61 9.69
CA GLU A 199 -8.31 -14.09 10.01
C GLU A 199 -8.31 -15.01 11.23
N GLU A 200 -7.36 -15.96 11.23
CA GLU A 200 -7.15 -16.90 12.32
C GLU A 200 -6.55 -16.19 13.54
N PHE A 201 -7.10 -16.46 14.71
CA PHE A 201 -6.64 -15.95 16.00
C PHE A 201 -6.21 -17.13 16.88
N ILE A 202 -5.02 -17.06 17.47
CA ILE A 202 -4.48 -18.13 18.31
C ILE A 202 -4.72 -17.76 19.78
N ILE A 203 -5.41 -18.63 20.50
CA ILE A 203 -5.62 -18.46 21.94
C ILE A 203 -4.30 -18.66 22.67
N SER A 204 -3.95 -17.68 23.50
CA SER A 204 -2.87 -17.76 24.48
C SER A 204 -3.48 -17.53 25.87
N LYS A 205 -3.35 -18.53 26.75
CA LYS A 205 -3.78 -18.45 28.16
C LYS A 205 -2.60 -18.16 29.07
#